data_AF-A0A3C1S8Y9-F1
#
_entry.id   AF-A0A3C1S8Y9-F1
#
_cell.length_a   1.000
_cell.length_b   1.000
_cell.length_c   1.000
_cell.angle_alpha   90.00
_cell.angle_beta   90.00
_cell.angle_gamma   90.00
#
_symmetry.space_group_name_H-M   'P 1'
#
loop_
_entity.id
_entity.type
_entity.pdbx_description
1 polymer ?
#
loop_
_entity_poly.entity_id
_entity_poly.type
_entity_poly.pdbx_seq_one_letter_code
_entity_poly.pdbx_strand_id
1 'polypeptide(L)'
;MVLVLTRESAWATNWLVNGAGTWEFISYGIVPGIFTLILLMKGEKIRWPVVPYLNEYLEIGLMVLWIYLGLWELVACFQPGNPWPLSYLPILNPLDIAQIFVIMVMIRWVWQIRKSRFFAYILVFTTFIWLTAVLGRAVHFWGDVSYTTHALFDSTLFQASVSILWTLIAFGAMVWATRKDRREVWVVGAWILGIVVVKLFFKDLAGTGTVARIVSFLAVGILMLVIGYISPVPPKK
;
A
#
# COMPACT_ATOMS: atom_id res chain seq x y z
N MET A 1 18.94 14.57 14.92
CA MET A 1 18.54 13.71 16.06
C MET A 1 17.77 12.46 15.61
N VAL A 2 16.68 12.60 14.84
CA VAL A 2 15.89 11.44 14.33
C VAL A 2 16.76 10.45 13.55
N LEU A 3 17.57 10.91 12.59
CA LEU A 3 18.46 10.03 11.81
C LEU A 3 19.49 9.30 12.66
N VAL A 4 20.01 9.95 13.71
CA VAL A 4 20.98 9.34 14.63
C VAL A 4 20.30 8.26 15.46
N LEU A 5 19.14 8.56 16.07
CA LEU A 5 18.36 7.56 16.82
C LEU A 5 17.92 6.38 15.96
N THR A 6 17.58 6.66 14.70
CA THR A 6 17.22 5.62 13.73
C THR A 6 18.41 4.70 13.48
N ARG A 7 19.61 5.26 13.24
CA ARG A 7 20.84 4.49 13.04
C ARG A 7 21.22 3.67 14.28
N GLU A 8 21.13 4.24 15.47
CA GLU A 8 21.42 3.52 16.73
C GLU A 8 20.42 2.37 16.97
N SER A 9 19.13 2.59 16.67
CA SER A 9 18.12 1.53 16.77
C SER A 9 18.31 0.42 15.75
N ALA A 10 18.72 0.77 14.53
CA ALA A 10 19.09 -0.17 13.47
C ALA A 10 20.31 -1.01 13.90
N TRP A 11 21.34 -0.37 14.45
CA TRP A 11 22.51 -1.07 14.98
C TRP A 11 22.16 -2.02 16.13
N ALA A 12 21.35 -1.56 17.10
CA ALA A 12 20.92 -2.36 18.23
C ALA A 12 20.06 -3.57 17.80
N THR A 13 19.15 -3.39 16.83
CA THR A 13 18.34 -4.50 16.30
C THR A 13 19.17 -5.49 15.49
N ASN A 14 20.14 -5.02 14.71
CA ASN A 14 21.07 -5.90 14.01
C ASN A 14 21.89 -6.76 15.00
N TRP A 15 22.38 -6.15 16.08
CA TRP A 15 23.09 -6.86 17.15
C TRP A 15 22.21 -7.88 17.89
N LEU A 16 20.95 -7.53 18.20
CA LEU A 16 20.02 -8.42 18.90
C LEU A 16 19.53 -9.61 18.06
N VAL A 17 19.48 -9.47 16.73
CA VAL A 17 18.85 -10.46 15.83
C VAL A 17 19.87 -11.12 14.89
N ASN A 18 21.16 -11.15 15.27
CA ASN A 18 22.23 -11.83 14.52
C ASN A 18 22.22 -11.52 13.00
N GLY A 19 22.01 -10.26 12.62
CA GLY A 19 22.16 -9.84 11.21
C GLY A 19 21.02 -10.21 10.26
N ALA A 20 19.82 -10.57 10.74
CA ALA A 20 18.64 -10.62 9.90
C ALA A 20 18.23 -9.19 9.48
N GLY A 21 18.79 -8.69 8.36
CA GLY A 21 18.69 -7.29 7.90
C GLY A 21 17.27 -6.71 7.77
N THR A 22 16.21 -7.54 7.82
CA THR A 22 14.81 -7.12 7.87
C THR A 22 14.50 -6.27 9.11
N TRP A 23 15.04 -6.61 10.29
CA TRP A 23 14.75 -5.88 11.54
C TRP A 23 15.44 -4.52 11.62
N GLU A 24 16.66 -4.46 11.08
CA GLU A 24 17.36 -3.21 10.87
C GLU A 24 16.55 -2.31 9.93
N PHE A 25 16.08 -2.86 8.80
CA PHE A 25 15.26 -2.14 7.83
C PHE A 25 13.93 -1.65 8.43
N ILE A 26 13.26 -2.46 9.25
CA ILE A 26 12.05 -2.08 9.99
C ILE A 26 12.29 -0.88 10.90
N SER A 27 13.44 -0.83 11.59
CA SER A 27 13.79 0.27 12.48
C SER A 27 13.87 1.61 11.75
N TYR A 28 14.33 1.60 10.50
CA TYR A 28 14.35 2.78 9.63
C TYR A 28 12.97 3.38 9.32
N GLY A 29 11.89 2.58 9.41
CA GLY A 29 10.51 3.06 9.27
C GLY A 29 9.84 3.38 10.61
N ILE A 30 9.98 2.50 11.60
CA ILE A 30 9.30 2.63 12.90
C ILE A 30 9.79 3.85 13.68
N VAL A 31 11.10 4.11 13.76
CA VAL A 31 11.62 5.20 14.60
C VAL A 31 11.16 6.58 14.10
N PRO A 32 11.29 6.91 12.80
CA PRO A 32 10.72 8.14 12.26
C PRO A 32 9.20 8.20 12.35
N GLY A 33 8.51 7.06 12.24
CA GLY A 33 7.05 6.96 12.43
C GLY A 33 6.61 7.28 13.86
N ILE A 34 7.28 6.73 14.86
CA ILE A 34 7.03 7.03 16.29
C ILE A 34 7.31 8.50 16.58
N PHE A 35 8.42 9.05 16.07
CA PHE A 35 8.74 10.46 16.25
C PHE A 35 7.66 11.37 15.65
N THR A 36 7.21 11.06 14.44
CA THR A 36 6.09 11.75 13.78
C THR A 36 4.81 11.66 14.62
N LEU A 37 4.48 10.48 15.13
CA LEU A 37 3.29 10.28 15.98
C LEU A 37 3.37 11.06 17.30
N ILE A 38 4.54 11.10 17.95
CA ILE A 38 4.78 11.86 19.18
C ILE A 38 4.58 13.36 18.90
N LEU A 39 5.13 13.89 17.81
CA LEU A 39 4.93 15.28 17.42
C LEU A 39 3.46 15.59 17.13
N LEU A 40 2.75 14.71 16.41
CA LEU A 40 1.32 14.87 16.12
C LEU A 40 0.43 14.82 17.38
N MET A 41 0.79 14.02 18.39
CA MET A 41 -0.04 13.83 19.59
C MET A 41 0.33 14.73 20.77
N LYS A 42 1.62 15.04 20.92
CA LYS A 42 2.17 15.73 22.10
C LYS A 42 2.97 16.98 21.74
N GLY A 43 2.97 17.43 20.49
CA GLY A 43 3.71 18.62 20.04
C GLY A 43 3.46 19.85 20.93
N GLU A 44 2.22 20.10 21.33
CA GLU A 44 1.82 21.20 22.22
C GLU A 44 2.40 21.10 23.65
N LYS A 45 2.77 19.90 24.09
CA LYS A 45 3.34 19.66 25.43
C LYS A 45 4.87 19.69 25.43
N ILE A 46 5.50 19.66 24.25
CA ILE A 46 6.95 19.69 24.12
C ILE A 46 7.37 21.16 24.20
N ARG A 47 8.06 21.52 25.28
CA ARG A 47 8.62 22.88 25.47
C ARG A 47 9.61 23.22 24.35
N TRP A 48 10.32 24.33 24.48
CA TRP A 48 11.34 24.76 23.51
C TRP A 48 12.19 23.58 23.00
N PRO A 49 12.36 23.39 21.68
CA PRO A 49 12.10 24.33 20.58
C PRO A 49 10.75 24.16 19.84
N VAL A 50 9.86 23.24 20.27
CA VAL A 50 8.68 22.84 19.47
C VAL A 50 7.49 23.79 19.62
N VAL A 51 7.08 24.11 20.84
CA VAL A 51 5.92 25.01 21.10
C VAL A 51 5.99 26.37 20.40
N PRO A 52 7.15 27.08 20.36
CA PRO A 52 7.22 28.38 19.69
C PRO A 52 7.02 28.34 18.17
N TYR A 53 7.28 27.21 17.52
CA TYR A 53 7.21 27.04 16.05
C TYR A 53 6.37 25.81 15.66
N LEU A 54 5.32 25.54 16.46
CA LEU A 54 4.59 24.27 16.39
C LEU A 54 3.99 24.02 15.01
N ASN A 55 3.46 25.05 14.35
CA ASN A 55 2.85 24.93 13.02
C ASN A 55 3.90 24.62 11.95
N GLU A 56 5.06 25.27 12.00
CA GLU A 56 6.17 25.04 11.07
C GLU A 56 6.74 23.62 11.22
N TYR A 57 6.83 23.12 12.46
CA TYR A 57 7.22 21.73 12.73
C TYR A 57 6.18 20.72 12.23
N LEU A 58 4.88 20.99 12.43
CA LEU A 58 3.79 20.09 12.03
C LEU A 58 3.56 20.07 10.51
N GLU A 59 3.82 21.18 9.82
CA GLU A 59 3.69 21.28 8.36
C GLU A 59 5.00 20.89 7.66
N ILE A 60 6.02 21.75 7.68
CA ILE A 60 7.26 21.55 6.91
C ILE A 60 8.11 20.42 7.50
N GLY A 61 8.29 20.42 8.83
CA GLY A 61 9.13 19.44 9.50
C GLY A 61 8.62 18.00 9.30
N LEU A 62 7.31 17.79 9.52
CA LEU A 62 6.69 16.50 9.30
C LEU A 62 6.49 16.17 7.81
N MET A 63 6.38 17.14 6.91
CA MET A 63 6.33 16.87 5.46
C MET A 63 7.60 16.14 4.98
N VAL A 64 8.78 16.56 5.45
CA VAL A 64 10.04 15.88 5.11
C VAL A 64 10.04 14.43 5.63
N LEU A 65 9.57 14.23 6.87
CA LEU A 65 9.45 12.88 7.44
C LEU A 65 8.40 12.04 6.71
N TRP A 66 7.31 12.65 6.25
CA TRP A 66 6.28 11.99 5.47
C TRP A 66 6.82 11.50 4.12
N ILE A 67 7.61 12.32 3.42
CA ILE A 67 8.28 11.93 2.17
C ILE A 67 9.26 10.78 2.42
N TYR A 68 10.08 10.89 3.47
CA TYR A 68 11.01 9.82 3.86
C TYR A 68 10.27 8.51 4.15
N LEU A 69 9.18 8.56 4.93
CA LEU A 69 8.36 7.39 5.26
C LEU A 69 7.68 6.80 4.01
N GLY A 70 7.20 7.65 3.09
CA GLY A 70 6.65 7.20 1.82
C GLY A 70 7.69 6.52 0.92
N LEU A 71 8.92 7.03 0.86
CA LEU A 71 10.01 6.38 0.14
C LEU A 71 10.40 5.05 0.79
N TRP A 72 10.51 5.02 2.12
CA TRP A 72 10.77 3.79 2.87
C TRP A 72 9.70 2.73 2.62
N GLU A 73 8.42 3.12 2.60
CA GLU A 73 7.28 2.24 2.31
C GLU A 73 7.37 1.63 0.91
N LEU A 74 7.76 2.43 -0.09
CA LEU A 74 7.98 1.93 -1.45
C LEU A 74 9.15 0.95 -1.53
N VAL A 75 10.25 1.23 -0.84
CA VAL A 75 11.40 0.31 -0.78
C VAL A 75 11.04 -0.98 -0.04
N ALA A 76 10.23 -0.89 1.02
CA ALA A 76 9.73 -2.03 1.79
C ALA A 76 8.89 -3.00 0.92
N CYS A 77 8.20 -2.48 -0.11
CA CYS A 77 7.45 -3.30 -1.05
C CYS A 77 8.32 -4.21 -1.94
N PHE A 78 9.62 -3.94 -2.06
CA PHE A 78 10.56 -4.79 -2.80
C PHE A 78 11.33 -5.75 -1.91
N GLN A 79 11.15 -5.67 -0.59
CA GLN A 79 11.82 -6.56 0.35
C GLN A 79 11.00 -7.86 0.53
N PRO A 80 11.67 -9.03 0.48
CA PRO A 80 11.01 -10.32 0.68
C PRO A 80 10.44 -10.49 2.10
N GLY A 81 10.91 -9.65 3.04
CA GLY A 81 10.45 -9.64 4.43
C GLY A 81 10.84 -10.92 5.14
N ASN A 82 12.10 -11.35 5.09
CA ASN A 82 12.52 -12.55 5.80
C ASN A 82 12.32 -12.35 7.32
N PRO A 83 11.41 -13.10 7.99
CA PRO A 83 10.97 -12.82 9.34
C PRO A 83 11.82 -13.50 10.41
N TRP A 84 12.94 -14.13 10.04
CA TRP A 84 13.86 -14.78 10.98
C TRP A 84 14.10 -13.86 12.20
N PRO A 85 13.83 -14.31 13.45
CA PRO A 85 13.61 -15.67 13.95
C PRO A 85 12.13 -16.10 14.13
N LEU A 86 11.15 -15.27 13.73
CA LEU A 86 9.73 -15.60 13.82
C LEU A 86 9.28 -16.51 12.66
N SER A 87 8.27 -17.35 12.91
CA SER A 87 7.64 -18.16 11.87
C SER A 87 6.97 -17.28 10.81
N TYR A 88 7.17 -17.60 9.53
CA TYR A 88 6.63 -16.81 8.41
C TYR A 88 5.11 -16.88 8.37
N LEU A 89 4.45 -15.77 8.69
CA LEU A 89 3.03 -15.55 8.43
C LEU A 89 2.90 -14.50 7.32
N PRO A 90 2.46 -14.87 6.09
CA PRO A 90 2.49 -13.96 4.94
C PRO A 90 1.68 -12.68 5.07
N ILE A 91 0.70 -12.65 5.98
CA ILE A 91 -0.18 -11.50 6.25
C ILE A 91 0.25 -10.77 7.55
N LEU A 92 1.02 -11.44 8.42
CA LEU A 92 1.45 -10.94 9.73
C LEU A 92 2.97 -10.98 9.85
N ASN A 93 3.66 -10.58 8.78
CA ASN A 93 5.09 -10.40 8.80
C ASN A 93 5.43 -9.18 9.68
N PRO A 94 6.50 -9.20 10.49
CA PRO A 94 7.01 -8.01 11.14
C PRO A 94 7.13 -6.78 10.23
N LEU A 95 7.52 -6.98 8.96
CA LEU A 95 7.57 -5.91 7.97
C LEU A 95 6.18 -5.33 7.66
N ASP A 96 5.16 -6.18 7.51
CA ASP A 96 3.79 -5.74 7.24
C ASP A 96 3.18 -4.96 8.39
N ILE A 97 3.47 -5.37 9.63
CA ILE A 97 3.04 -4.64 10.82
C ILE A 97 3.68 -3.25 10.85
N ALA A 98 4.96 -3.14 10.50
CA ALA A 98 5.66 -1.87 10.40
C ALA A 98 5.09 -0.98 9.28
N GLN A 99 4.80 -1.55 8.11
CA GLN A 99 4.19 -0.84 6.98
C GLN A 99 2.78 -0.32 7.34
N ILE A 100 1.95 -1.14 7.97
CA ILE A 100 0.62 -0.73 8.47
C ILE A 100 0.76 0.44 9.46
N PHE A 101 1.72 0.36 10.39
CA PHE A 101 2.00 1.45 11.32
C PHE A 101 2.40 2.75 10.61
N VAL A 102 3.32 2.68 9.64
CA VAL A 102 3.77 3.83 8.86
C VAL A 102 2.61 4.45 8.08
N ILE A 103 1.80 3.64 7.39
CA ILE A 103 0.61 4.11 6.67
C ILE A 103 -0.37 4.80 7.64
N MET A 104 -0.63 4.24 8.82
CA MET A 104 -1.50 4.88 9.82
C MET A 104 -0.98 6.25 10.29
N VAL A 105 0.33 6.37 10.52
CA VAL A 105 0.97 7.65 10.87
C VAL A 105 0.84 8.66 9.73
N MET A 106 1.04 8.22 8.48
CA MET A 106 0.87 9.05 7.29
C MET A 106 -0.57 9.52 7.09
N ILE A 107 -1.58 8.65 7.31
CA ILE A 107 -3.00 8.99 7.29
C ILE A 107 -3.30 10.09 8.33
N ARG A 108 -2.81 9.89 9.56
CA ARG A 108 -3.04 10.83 10.66
C ARG A 108 -2.49 12.23 10.34
N TRP A 109 -1.31 12.30 9.73
CA TRP A 109 -0.72 13.57 9.28
C TRP A 109 -1.57 14.26 8.20
N VAL A 110 -2.00 13.52 7.17
CA VAL A 110 -2.87 14.04 6.09
C VAL A 110 -4.20 14.57 6.65
N TRP A 111 -4.79 13.87 7.61
CA TRP A 111 -6.01 14.32 8.29
C TRP A 111 -5.82 15.56 9.16
N GLN A 112 -4.63 15.76 9.73
CA GLN A 112 -4.32 16.92 10.55
C GLN A 112 -4.15 18.19 9.72
N ILE A 113 -3.50 18.08 8.56
CA ILE A 113 -3.21 19.25 7.70
C ILE A 113 -4.41 19.63 6.82
N ARG A 114 -5.45 18.79 6.78
CA ARG A 114 -6.81 19.06 6.25
C ARG A 114 -6.93 19.71 4.86
N LYS A 115 -5.86 19.83 4.06
CA LYS A 115 -5.87 20.75 2.90
C LYS A 115 -5.24 20.26 1.60
N SER A 116 -4.63 19.08 1.54
CA SER A 116 -3.99 18.61 0.30
C SER A 116 -4.56 17.29 -0.19
N ARG A 117 -5.43 17.36 -1.21
CA ARG A 117 -5.89 16.18 -1.96
C ARG A 117 -4.71 15.42 -2.59
N PHE A 118 -3.64 16.13 -2.93
CA PHE A 118 -2.43 15.56 -3.50
C PHE A 118 -1.79 14.51 -2.59
N PHE A 119 -1.55 14.81 -1.31
CA PHE A 119 -1.00 13.83 -0.37
C PHE A 119 -1.96 12.66 -0.10
N ALA A 120 -3.28 12.91 -0.11
CA ALA A 120 -4.27 11.85 0.01
C ALA A 120 -4.21 10.87 -1.18
N TYR A 121 -4.07 11.37 -2.42
CA TYR A 121 -3.92 10.51 -3.59
C TYR A 121 -2.62 9.72 -3.57
N ILE A 122 -1.49 10.33 -3.17
CA ILE A 122 -0.23 9.61 -3.00
C ILE A 122 -0.39 8.48 -1.97
N LEU A 123 -1.03 8.77 -0.83
CA LEU A 123 -1.24 7.76 0.21
C LEU A 123 -2.08 6.58 -0.29
N VAL A 124 -3.19 6.86 -0.99
CA VAL A 124 -4.02 5.81 -1.60
C VAL A 124 -3.21 4.98 -2.60
N PHE A 125 -2.39 5.64 -3.42
CA PHE A 125 -1.53 4.97 -4.39
C PHE A 125 -0.46 4.09 -3.72
N THR A 126 0.20 4.60 -2.68
CA THR A 126 1.17 3.84 -1.88
C THR A 126 0.52 2.64 -1.19
N THR A 127 -0.67 2.80 -0.59
CA THR A 127 -1.43 1.69 0.01
C THR A 127 -1.82 0.64 -1.03
N PHE A 128 -2.18 1.06 -2.25
CA PHE A 128 -2.49 0.14 -3.35
C PHE A 128 -1.28 -0.69 -3.79
N ILE A 129 -0.09 -0.06 -3.87
CA ILE A 129 1.17 -0.76 -4.14
C ILE A 129 1.49 -1.74 -3.01
N TRP A 130 1.37 -1.30 -1.75
CA TRP A 130 1.59 -2.14 -0.58
C TRP A 130 0.71 -3.38 -0.60
N LEU A 131 -0.60 -3.25 -0.84
CA LEU A 131 -1.51 -4.41 -0.94
C LEU A 131 -1.08 -5.40 -2.03
N THR A 132 -0.58 -4.90 -3.15
CA THR A 132 -0.04 -5.75 -4.23
C THR A 132 1.25 -6.44 -3.81
N ALA A 133 2.12 -5.77 -3.05
CA ALA A 133 3.35 -6.34 -2.51
C ALA A 133 3.08 -7.43 -1.46
N VAL A 134 2.12 -7.22 -0.55
CA VAL A 134 1.66 -8.23 0.43
C VAL A 134 1.18 -9.48 -0.30
N LEU A 135 0.39 -9.30 -1.36
CA LEU A 135 -0.07 -10.42 -2.17
C LEU A 135 1.11 -11.16 -2.83
N GLY A 136 2.13 -10.43 -3.31
CA GLY A 136 3.36 -11.02 -3.82
C GLY A 136 4.08 -11.87 -2.79
N ARG A 137 4.15 -11.42 -1.53
CA ARG A 137 4.75 -12.18 -0.43
C ARG A 137 3.94 -13.44 -0.09
N ALA A 138 2.61 -13.33 -0.09
CA ALA A 138 1.72 -14.47 0.06
C ALA A 138 1.90 -15.51 -1.05
N VAL A 139 2.01 -15.08 -2.31
CA VAL A 139 2.27 -15.97 -3.45
C VAL A 139 3.67 -16.57 -3.41
N HIS A 140 4.68 -15.82 -2.99
CA HIS A 140 6.04 -16.36 -2.80
C HIS A 140 6.05 -17.51 -1.80
N PHE A 141 5.36 -17.35 -0.67
CA PHE A 141 5.36 -18.35 0.39
C PHE A 141 4.48 -19.56 0.10
N TRP A 142 3.27 -19.38 -0.45
CA TRP A 142 2.37 -20.50 -0.75
C TRP A 142 2.58 -21.12 -2.12
N GLY A 143 3.09 -20.36 -3.08
CA GLY A 143 3.32 -20.79 -4.46
C GLY A 143 4.75 -21.20 -4.76
N ASP A 144 5.66 -21.13 -3.79
CA ASP A 144 7.10 -21.41 -3.91
C ASP A 144 7.79 -20.67 -5.09
N VAL A 145 7.25 -19.50 -5.44
CA VAL A 145 7.76 -18.64 -6.53
C VAL A 145 8.78 -17.69 -5.94
N SER A 146 10.02 -17.65 -6.40
CA SER A 146 11.04 -16.71 -5.88
C SER A 146 10.53 -15.26 -5.85
N TYR A 147 10.76 -14.55 -4.75
CA TYR A 147 10.40 -13.13 -4.61
C TYR A 147 11.39 -12.22 -5.37
N THR A 148 11.46 -12.41 -6.68
CA THR A 148 12.13 -11.49 -7.61
C THR A 148 11.07 -10.91 -8.53
N THR A 149 11.25 -9.65 -8.94
CA THR A 149 10.28 -8.96 -9.80
C THR A 149 9.99 -9.79 -11.05
N HIS A 150 11.02 -10.28 -11.73
CA HIS A 150 10.87 -11.12 -12.92
C HIS A 150 10.07 -12.41 -12.65
N ALA A 151 10.41 -13.19 -11.62
CA ALA A 151 9.72 -14.44 -11.34
C ALA A 151 8.25 -14.24 -10.92
N LEU A 152 7.97 -13.18 -10.16
CA LEU A 152 6.60 -12.79 -9.82
C LEU A 152 5.81 -12.39 -11.07
N PHE A 153 6.38 -11.56 -11.95
CA PHE A 153 5.70 -11.11 -13.16
C PHE A 153 5.40 -12.27 -14.12
N ASP A 154 6.28 -13.26 -14.23
CA ASP A 154 6.08 -14.44 -15.08
C ASP A 154 5.10 -15.46 -14.48
N SER A 155 4.88 -15.43 -13.17
CA SER A 155 4.00 -16.37 -12.47
C SER A 155 2.53 -16.18 -12.85
N THR A 156 1.91 -17.23 -13.39
CA THR A 156 0.49 -17.24 -13.71
C THR A 156 -0.39 -17.07 -12.46
N LEU A 157 0.03 -17.67 -11.34
CA LEU A 157 -0.63 -17.58 -10.05
C LEU A 157 -0.60 -16.14 -9.51
N PHE A 158 0.56 -15.47 -9.53
CA PHE A 158 0.66 -14.08 -9.10
C PHE A 158 -0.23 -13.17 -9.95
N GLN A 159 -0.18 -13.31 -11.28
CA GLN A 159 -0.99 -12.49 -12.17
C GLN A 159 -2.51 -12.67 -11.96
N ALA A 160 -2.95 -13.91 -11.71
CA ALA A 160 -4.36 -14.20 -11.40
C ALA A 160 -4.77 -13.57 -10.06
N SER A 161 -3.96 -13.77 -9.02
CA SER A 161 -4.20 -13.21 -7.69
C SER A 161 -4.26 -11.68 -7.73
N VAL A 162 -3.33 -11.01 -8.42
CA VAL A 162 -3.33 -9.54 -8.57
C VAL A 162 -4.61 -9.07 -9.26
N SER A 163 -5.09 -9.79 -10.27
CA SER A 163 -6.31 -9.44 -10.99
C SER A 163 -7.55 -9.54 -10.10
N ILE A 164 -7.63 -10.57 -9.25
CA ILE A 164 -8.70 -10.72 -8.25
C ILE A 164 -8.62 -9.57 -7.23
N LEU A 165 -7.45 -9.31 -6.66
CA LEU A 165 -7.25 -8.24 -5.68
C LEU A 165 -7.67 -6.88 -6.26
N TRP A 166 -7.19 -6.53 -7.45
CA TRP A 166 -7.51 -5.24 -8.09
C TRP A 166 -9.00 -5.12 -8.42
N THR A 167 -9.64 -6.22 -8.83
CA THR A 167 -11.09 -6.25 -9.08
C THR A 167 -11.87 -5.99 -7.79
N LEU A 168 -11.49 -6.63 -6.68
CA LEU A 168 -12.13 -6.42 -5.38
C LEU A 168 -11.94 -4.99 -4.87
N ILE A 169 -10.73 -4.43 -5.01
CA ILE A 169 -10.44 -3.03 -4.65
C ILE A 169 -11.28 -2.08 -5.51
N ALA A 170 -11.30 -2.27 -6.83
CA ALA A 170 -12.06 -1.45 -7.76
C ALA A 170 -13.56 -1.49 -7.43
N PHE A 171 -14.12 -2.68 -7.24
CA PHE A 171 -15.51 -2.88 -6.89
C PHE A 171 -15.87 -2.24 -5.54
N GLY A 172 -15.07 -2.49 -4.50
CA GLY A 172 -15.27 -1.89 -3.19
C GLY A 172 -15.20 -0.36 -3.22
N ALA A 173 -14.24 0.20 -3.96
CA ALA A 173 -14.08 1.64 -4.15
C ALA A 173 -15.29 2.26 -4.87
N MET A 174 -15.79 1.62 -5.93
CA MET A 174 -16.98 2.04 -6.66
C MET A 174 -18.23 2.00 -5.76
N VAL A 175 -18.48 0.89 -5.07
CA VAL A 175 -19.64 0.74 -4.17
C VAL A 175 -19.61 1.80 -3.06
N TRP A 176 -18.44 2.02 -2.45
CA TRP A 176 -18.27 3.07 -1.44
C TRP A 176 -18.48 4.46 -2.02
N ALA A 177 -17.98 4.71 -3.23
CA ALA A 177 -18.13 5.97 -3.93
C ALA A 177 -19.58 6.28 -4.30
N THR A 178 -20.36 5.29 -4.74
CA THR A 178 -21.82 5.41 -4.97
C THR A 178 -22.54 5.74 -3.67
N ARG A 179 -22.21 5.09 -2.55
CA ARG A 179 -22.83 5.38 -1.23
C ARG A 179 -22.48 6.76 -0.67
N LYS A 180 -21.39 7.38 -1.13
CA LYS A 180 -20.88 8.67 -0.62
C LYS A 180 -20.96 9.80 -1.65
N ASP A 181 -21.60 9.57 -2.79
CA ASP A 181 -21.68 10.50 -3.93
C ASP A 181 -20.31 11.05 -4.37
N ARG A 182 -19.26 10.22 -4.31
CA ARG A 182 -17.88 10.62 -4.65
C ARG A 182 -17.51 10.17 -6.07
N ARG A 183 -17.91 10.95 -7.06
CA ARG A 183 -17.61 10.67 -8.49
C ARG A 183 -16.12 10.42 -8.78
N GLU A 184 -15.22 11.20 -8.19
CA GLU A 184 -13.77 11.05 -8.40
C GLU A 184 -13.28 9.63 -8.05
N VAL A 185 -13.73 9.08 -6.92
CA VAL A 185 -13.34 7.75 -6.44
C VAL A 185 -13.97 6.65 -7.28
N TRP A 186 -15.22 6.85 -7.72
CA TRP A 186 -15.89 5.93 -8.64
C TRP A 186 -15.12 5.79 -9.96
N VAL A 187 -14.67 6.93 -10.53
CA VAL A 187 -13.90 6.95 -11.79
C VAL A 187 -12.54 6.26 -11.62
N VAL A 188 -11.85 6.45 -10.49
CA VAL A 188 -10.60 5.72 -10.19
C VAL A 188 -10.86 4.21 -10.15
N GLY A 189 -11.92 3.76 -9.49
CA GLY A 189 -12.33 2.36 -9.51
C GLY A 189 -12.59 1.83 -10.93
N ALA A 190 -13.24 2.64 -11.78
CA ALA A 190 -13.49 2.29 -13.18
C ALA A 190 -12.22 2.12 -13.99
N TRP A 191 -11.24 3.00 -13.79
CA TRP A 191 -9.92 2.86 -14.42
C TRP A 191 -9.20 1.60 -13.96
N ILE A 192 -9.17 1.29 -12.65
CA ILE A 192 -8.54 0.07 -12.14
C ILE A 192 -9.20 -1.16 -12.77
N LEU A 193 -10.54 -1.22 -12.77
CA LEU A 193 -11.29 -2.32 -13.37
C LEU A 193 -11.02 -2.45 -14.87
N GLY A 194 -11.00 -1.33 -15.60
CA GLY A 194 -10.68 -1.31 -17.02
C GLY A 194 -9.27 -1.84 -17.32
N ILE A 195 -8.28 -1.46 -16.51
CA ILE A 195 -6.91 -1.99 -16.63
C ILE A 195 -6.87 -3.50 -16.40
N VAL A 196 -7.55 -4.00 -15.36
CA VAL A 196 -7.63 -5.46 -15.09
C VAL A 196 -8.22 -6.19 -16.28
N VAL A 197 -9.32 -5.65 -16.84
CA VAL A 197 -9.99 -6.27 -17.98
C VAL A 197 -9.07 -6.31 -19.19
N VAL A 198 -8.46 -5.19 -19.56
CA VAL A 198 -7.51 -5.13 -20.68
C VAL A 198 -6.38 -6.15 -20.49
N LYS A 199 -5.82 -6.23 -19.28
CA LYS A 199 -4.78 -7.19 -18.91
C LYS A 199 -5.24 -8.64 -19.09
N LEU A 200 -6.44 -8.99 -18.64
CA LEU A 200 -7.01 -10.34 -18.80
C LEU A 200 -7.23 -10.68 -20.27
N PHE A 201 -7.71 -9.72 -21.08
CA PHE A 201 -7.87 -9.90 -22.52
C PHE A 201 -6.56 -10.25 -23.20
N PHE A 202 -5.47 -9.52 -22.91
CA PHE A 202 -4.15 -9.84 -23.50
C PHE A 202 -3.68 -11.24 -23.13
N LYS A 203 -3.93 -11.69 -21.89
CA LYS A 203 -3.56 -13.02 -21.44
C LYS A 203 -4.42 -14.12 -22.07
N ASP A 204 -5.73 -13.89 -22.21
CA ASP A 204 -6.66 -14.82 -22.84
C ASP A 204 -6.43 -14.93 -24.35
N LEU A 205 -6.03 -13.83 -25.02
CA LEU A 205 -5.67 -13.84 -26.43
C LEU A 205 -4.43 -14.72 -26.72
N ALA A 206 -3.47 -14.75 -25.79
CA ALA A 206 -2.17 -15.38 -26.00
C ALA A 206 -2.16 -16.90 -25.82
N GLY A 207 -3.16 -17.52 -25.18
CA GLY A 207 -3.04 -18.91 -24.73
C GLY A 207 -4.30 -19.78 -24.73
N THR A 208 -5.44 -19.32 -25.23
CA THR A 208 -6.70 -20.10 -25.18
C THR A 208 -7.40 -20.23 -26.54
N GLY A 209 -8.06 -21.38 -26.73
CA GLY A 209 -8.86 -21.67 -27.94
C GLY A 209 -10.07 -20.74 -28.09
N THR A 210 -10.62 -20.65 -29.31
CA THR A 210 -11.67 -19.69 -29.69
C THR A 210 -12.89 -19.71 -28.77
N VAL A 211 -13.34 -20.89 -28.32
CA VAL A 211 -14.50 -21.04 -27.43
C VAL A 211 -14.23 -20.47 -26.04
N ALA A 212 -13.06 -20.78 -25.45
CA ALA A 212 -12.68 -20.27 -24.13
C ALA A 212 -12.64 -18.73 -24.12
N ARG A 213 -12.14 -18.13 -25.20
CA ARG A 213 -12.11 -16.67 -25.38
C ARG A 213 -13.52 -16.06 -25.38
N ILE A 214 -14.49 -16.68 -26.07
CA ILE A 214 -15.88 -16.21 -26.09
C ILE A 214 -16.48 -16.25 -24.67
N VAL A 215 -16.27 -17.36 -23.94
CA VAL A 215 -16.77 -17.52 -22.56
C VAL A 215 -16.13 -16.49 -21.62
N SER A 216 -14.82 -16.25 -21.71
CA SER A 216 -14.14 -15.22 -20.94
C SER A 216 -14.72 -13.82 -21.19
N PHE A 217 -14.94 -13.45 -22.45
CA PHE A 217 -15.52 -12.14 -22.79
C PHE A 217 -16.93 -11.98 -22.27
N LEU A 218 -17.74 -13.04 -22.34
CA LEU A 218 -19.10 -13.02 -21.82
C LEU A 218 -19.10 -12.92 -20.29
N ALA A 219 -18.22 -13.65 -19.60
CA ALA A 219 -18.07 -13.57 -18.15
C ALA A 219 -17.66 -12.17 -17.69
N VAL A 220 -16.66 -11.56 -18.36
CA VAL A 220 -16.23 -10.19 -18.06
C VAL A 220 -17.34 -9.18 -18.37
N GLY A 221 -18.06 -9.35 -19.48
CA GLY A 221 -19.19 -8.49 -19.84
C GLY A 221 -20.32 -8.53 -18.83
N ILE A 222 -20.68 -9.72 -18.35
CA ILE A 222 -21.66 -9.89 -17.27
C ILE A 222 -21.17 -9.23 -15.98
N LEU A 223 -19.89 -9.42 -15.62
CA LEU A 223 -19.31 -8.79 -14.44
C LEU A 223 -19.42 -7.26 -14.52
N MET A 224 -19.09 -6.66 -15.68
CA MET A 224 -19.24 -5.22 -15.89
C MET A 224 -20.69 -4.75 -15.76
N LEU A 225 -21.65 -5.50 -16.30
CA LEU A 225 -23.09 -5.19 -16.17
C LEU A 225 -23.54 -5.23 -14.72
N VAL A 226 -23.15 -6.27 -13.97
CA VAL A 226 -23.47 -6.40 -12.54
C VAL A 226 -22.90 -5.24 -11.74
N ILE A 227 -21.64 -4.87 -12.00
CA ILE A 227 -21.00 -3.74 -11.33
C ILE A 227 -21.71 -2.43 -11.67
N GLY A 228 -22.05 -2.20 -12.95
CA GLY A 228 -22.77 -1.00 -13.39
C GLY A 228 -24.18 -0.90 -12.79
N TYR A 229 -24.85 -2.04 -12.59
CA TYR A 229 -26.17 -2.11 -11.95
C TYR A 229 -26.08 -1.83 -10.44
N ILE A 230 -25.12 -2.43 -9.73
CA ILE A 230 -24.97 -2.28 -8.28
C ILE A 230 -24.40 -0.90 -7.90
N SER A 231 -23.52 -0.35 -8.74
CA SER A 231 -22.77 0.87 -8.47
C SER A 231 -22.97 1.89 -9.59
N PRO A 232 -24.16 2.51 -9.70
CA PRO A 232 -24.39 3.58 -10.65
C PRO A 232 -23.45 4.77 -10.40
N VAL A 233 -23.12 5.47 -11.49
CA VAL A 233 -22.25 6.65 -11.47
C VAL A 233 -22.91 7.75 -10.62
N PRO A 234 -22.21 8.31 -9.61
CA PRO A 234 -22.73 9.44 -8.86
C PRO A 234 -23.00 10.67 -9.77
N PRO A 235 -24.08 11.43 -9.53
CA PRO A 235 -24.41 12.60 -10.33
C PRO A 235 -23.32 13.68 -10.22
N LYS A 236 -23.13 14.49 -11.28
CA LYS A 236 -22.28 15.70 -11.19
C LYS A 236 -23.03 16.73 -10.33
N LYS A 237 -22.41 17.18 -9.24
CA LYS A 237 -22.79 18.43 -8.59
C LYS A 237 -22.14 19.59 -9.31
#